data_AF-A0A4Q5T4L3-F1
#
_entry.id   AF-A0A4Q5T4L3-F1
#
_cell.length_a   1.000
_cell.length_b   1.000
_cell.length_c   1.000
_cell.angle_alpha   90.00
_cell.angle_beta   90.00
_cell.angle_gamma   90.00
#
_symmetry.space_group_name_H-M   'P 1'
#
loop_
_entity.id
_entity.type
_entity.pdbx_description
1 polymer ?
#
loop_
_entity_poly.entity_id
_entity_poly.type
_entity_poly.pdbx_seq_one_letter_code
_entity_poly.pdbx_strand_id
1 'polypeptide(L)' 'MGQTRKAAIGFIFITLMIDITGLGLIIPVMPKLIEELTGEGISVASEYSGWLTFAFAIMQFIFAPILGGLSDKFG' A
#
# COMPACT_ATOMS: atom_id res chain seq x y z
N MET A 1 -24.64 -24.22 13.26
CA MET A 1 -23.21 -24.56 13.13
C MET A 1 -22.75 -24.08 11.76
N GLY A 2 -21.77 -23.17 11.73
CA GLY A 2 -21.51 -22.25 10.62
C GLY A 2 -21.06 -22.92 9.32
N GLN A 3 -21.74 -22.57 8.23
CA GLN A 3 -21.45 -23.02 6.88
C GLN A 3 -20.09 -22.46 6.42
N THR A 4 -19.22 -23.36 6.00
CA THR A 4 -17.81 -23.19 5.61
C THR A 4 -17.44 -21.90 4.86
N ARG A 5 -16.65 -21.04 5.52
CA ARG A 5 -15.96 -19.83 5.01
C ARG A 5 -14.85 -20.11 3.95
N LYS A 6 -14.89 -21.21 3.21
CA LYS A 6 -13.78 -21.61 2.29
C LYS A 6 -13.68 -20.72 1.03
N ALA A 7 -14.80 -20.22 0.51
CA ALA A 7 -14.80 -19.37 -0.68
C ALA A 7 -14.21 -17.96 -0.42
N ALA A 8 -14.39 -17.42 0.80
CA ALA A 8 -13.91 -16.08 1.16
C ALA A 8 -12.37 -15.98 1.22
N ILE A 9 -11.70 -17.06 1.65
CA ILE A 9 -10.23 -17.07 1.78
C ILE A 9 -9.56 -16.96 0.41
N GLY A 10 -10.08 -17.65 -0.61
CA GLY A 10 -9.55 -17.57 -1.97
C GLY A 10 -9.67 -16.16 -2.56
N PHE A 11 -10.80 -15.50 -2.33
CA PHE A 11 -11.02 -14.11 -2.75
C PHE A 11 -10.04 -13.15 -2.07
N ILE A 12 -9.93 -13.21 -0.73
CA ILE A 12 -8.98 -12.39 0.04
C ILE A 12 -7.55 -12.59 -0.46
N PHE A 13 -7.16 -13.85 -0.70
CA PHE A 13 -5.82 -14.16 -1.18
C PHE A 13 -5.54 -13.52 -2.54
N ILE A 14 -6.46 -13.63 -3.51
CA ILE A 14 -6.29 -13.02 -4.83
C ILE A 14 -6.23 -11.49 -4.71
N THR A 15 -7.10 -10.88 -3.91
CA THR A 15 -7.09 -9.43 -3.67
C THR A 15 -5.76 -8.97 -3.09
N LEU A 16 -5.26 -9.64 -2.04
CA LEU A 16 -3.97 -9.31 -1.43
C LEU A 16 -2.80 -9.58 -2.38
N MET A 17 -2.88 -10.63 -3.20
CA MET A 17 -1.84 -10.93 -4.19
C MET A 17 -1.71 -9.78 -5.19
N ILE A 18 -2.83 -9.27 -5.70
CA ILE A 18 -2.85 -8.13 -6.62
C ILE A 18 -2.30 -6.87 -5.92
N ASP A 19 -2.75 -6.61 -4.69
CA ASP A 19 -2.36 -5.42 -3.92
C ASP A 19 -0.85 -5.37 -3.63
N ILE A 20 -0.30 -6.45 -3.06
CA ILE A 20 1.12 -6.53 -2.71
C ILE A 20 2.00 -6.53 -3.98
N THR A 21 1.51 -7.12 -5.09
CA THR A 21 2.20 -7.03 -6.38
C THR A 21 2.26 -5.59 -6.87
N GLY A 22 1.16 -4.84 -6.76
CA GLY A 22 1.12 -3.42 -7.08
C GLY A 22 2.15 -2.60 -6.30
N LEU A 23 2.19 -2.79 -4.97
CA LEU A 23 3.21 -2.15 -4.12
C LEU A 23 4.64 -2.55 -4.52
N GLY A 24 4.87 -3.83 -4.81
CA GLY A 24 6.16 -4.35 -5.25
C GLY A 24 6.65 -3.76 -6.58
N LEU A 25 5.73 -3.37 -7.47
CA LEU A 25 6.05 -2.66 -8.71
C LEU A 25 6.28 -1.16 -8.49
N ILE A 26 5.47 -0.51 -7.66
CA ILE A 26 5.52 0.95 -7.44
C ILE A 26 6.80 1.36 -6.70
N ILE A 27 7.19 0.65 -5.65
CA ILE A 27 8.35 1.01 -4.80
C ILE A 27 9.65 1.23 -5.62
N PRO A 28 10.09 0.32 -6.50
CA PRO A 28 11.31 0.54 -7.29
C PRO A 28 11.15 1.54 -8.43
N VAL A 29 9.92 1.80 -8.91
CA VAL A 29 9.65 2.70 -10.03
C VAL A 29 9.45 4.15 -9.58
N MET A 30 8.99 4.36 -8.35
CA MET A 30 8.74 5.69 -7.75
C MET A 30 9.93 6.66 -7.88
N PRO A 31 11.17 6.30 -7.51
CA PRO A 31 12.31 7.21 -7.62
C PRO A 31 12.58 7.65 -9.07
N LYS A 32 12.45 6.74 -10.04
CA LYS A 32 12.64 7.06 -11.46
C LYS A 32 11.57 8.02 -11.98
N LEU A 33 10.31 7.80 -11.59
CA LEU A 33 9.22 8.68 -11.98
C LEU A 33 9.41 10.09 -11.39
N ILE A 34 9.88 10.19 -10.16
CA ILE A 34 10.18 11.48 -9.53
C ILE A 34 11.36 12.17 -10.24
N GLU A 35 12.41 11.44 -10.60
CA GLU A 35 13.52 11.96 -11.40
C GLU A 35 13.04 12.48 -12.76
N GLU A 36 12.19 11.74 -13.48
CA GLU A 36 11.63 12.18 -14.76
C GLU A 36 10.77 13.44 -14.63
N LEU A 37 10.03 13.60 -13.52
CA LEU A 37 9.15 14.75 -13.28
C LEU A 37 9.91 15.99 -12.81
N THR A 38 10.95 15.82 -11.98
CA THR A 38 11.72 16.92 -11.39
C THR A 38 12.90 17.33 -12.27
N GLY A 39 13.40 16.43 -13.11
CA GLY A 39 14.68 16.58 -13.83
C GLY A 39 15.90 16.56 -12.91
N GLU A 40 15.72 16.26 -11.61
CA GLU A 40 16.79 16.15 -10.64
C GLU A 40 17.26 14.70 -10.55
N GLY A 41 18.57 14.48 -10.43
CA GLY A 41 19.13 13.12 -10.49
C GLY A 41 18.61 12.17 -9.39
N ILE A 42 18.75 10.86 -9.62
CA ILE A 42 18.33 9.75 -8.73
C ILE A 42 18.53 10.01 -7.22
N SER A 43 19.62 10.65 -6.81
CA SER A 43 19.89 10.92 -5.38
C SER A 43 18.79 11.77 -4.74
N VAL A 44 18.37 12.86 -5.40
CA VAL A 44 17.36 13.77 -4.85
C VAL A 44 15.97 13.16 -4.99
N ALA A 45 15.71 12.51 -6.13
CA ALA A 45 14.46 11.77 -6.33
C ALA A 45 14.24 10.66 -5.28
N SER A 46 15.32 10.01 -4.84
CA SER A 46 15.27 9.01 -3.76
C SER A 46 14.90 9.65 -2.41
N GLU A 47 15.41 10.84 -2.11
CA GLU A 47 15.03 11.58 -0.89
C GLU A 47 13.55 11.94 -0.89
N TYR A 48 13.03 12.49 -1.99
CA TYR A 48 11.59 12.76 -2.14
C TYR A 48 10.74 11.50 -1.99
N SER A 49 11.16 10.38 -2.59
CA SER A 49 10.47 9.10 -2.42
C SER A 49 10.44 8.62 -0.96
N GLY A 50 11.51 8.90 -0.20
CA GLY A 50 11.60 8.63 1.23
C GLY A 50 10.60 9.46 2.04
N TRP A 51 10.51 10.76 1.78
CA TRP A 51 9.53 11.64 2.42
C TRP A 51 8.08 11.25 2.11
N LEU A 52 7.79 10.88 0.86
CA LEU A 52 6.47 10.39 0.47
C LEU A 52 6.11 9.09 1.18
N THR A 53 7.06 8.15 1.28
CA THR A 53 6.87 6.88 2.01
C THR A 53 6.66 7.14 3.50
N PHE A 54 7.39 8.08 4.09
CA PHE A 54 7.21 8.48 5.47
C PHE A 54 5.82 9.07 5.73
N ALA A 55 5.37 9.98 4.88
CA ALA A 55 4.03 10.56 4.96
C ALA A 55 2.95 9.47 4.83
N PHE A 56 3.12 8.53 3.89
CA PHE A 56 2.24 7.38 3.74
C PHE A 56 2.21 6.51 5.00
N ALA A 57 3.37 6.21 5.60
CA ALA A 57 3.45 5.41 6.83
C ALA A 57 2.76 6.09 8.02
N ILE A 58 2.88 7.41 8.17
CA ILE A 58 2.14 8.17 9.20
C ILE A 58 0.63 8.03 8.99
N MET A 59 0.17 8.24 7.76
CA MET A 59 -1.25 8.10 7.43
C MET A 59 -1.72 6.67 7.71
N GLN A 60 -0.96 5.65 7.31
CA GLN A 60 -1.30 4.26 7.61
C GLN A 60 -1.36 4.01 9.13
N PHE A 61 -0.41 4.53 9.90
CA PHE A 61 -0.40 4.36 11.36
C PHE A 61 -1.67 4.91 12.03
N ILE A 62 -2.16 6.06 11.58
CA ILE A 62 -3.35 6.71 12.16
C ILE A 62 -4.63 6.07 11.62
N PHE A 63 -4.73 5.86 10.31
CA PHE A 63 -5.98 5.48 9.65
C PHE A 63 -6.20 3.97 9.54
N ALA A 64 -5.16 3.15 9.50
CA ALA A 64 -5.32 1.68 9.50
C ALA A 64 -6.12 1.15 10.72
N PRO A 65 -5.88 1.59 11.98
CA PRO A 65 -6.70 1.13 13.11
C PRO A 65 -8.14 1.64 13.03
N ILE A 66 -8.36 2.85 12.50
CA ILE A 66 -9.71 3.41 12.32
C ILE A 66 -10.48 2.58 11.29
N LEU A 67 -9.87 2.29 10.15
CA LEU A 67 -10.46 1.46 9.10
C LEU A 67 -10.70 0.02 9.60
N GLY A 68 -9.77 -0.54 10.35
CA GLY A 68 -9.92 -1.86 10.99
C GLY A 68 -11.13 -1.89 11.93
N GLY A 69 -11.23 -0.92 12.85
CA GLY A 69 -12.38 -0.83 13.77
C GLY A 69 -13.71 -0.57 13.08
N LEU A 70 -13.72 0.18 11.97
CA LEU A 70 -14.92 0.36 11.14
C LEU A 70 -15.33 -0.93 10.44
N SER A 71 -14.38 -1.68 9.85
CA SER A 71 -14.67 -2.98 9.24
C SER A 71 -15.16 -3.99 10.29
N ASP A 72 -14.57 -4.02 11.47
CA ASP A 72 -15.03 -4.89 12.56
C ASP A 72 -16.50 -4.61 12.95
N LYS A 73 -16.93 -3.35 12.85
CA LYS A 73 -18.30 -2.93 13.19
C LYS A 73 -19.31 -3.18 12.06
N PHE A 74 -18.93 -2.94 10.81
CA PHE A 74 -19.86 -2.95 9.68
C PHE A 74 -19.79 -4.23 8.83
N GLY A 75 -18.73 -5.02 8.97
CA GLY A 75 -18.37 -6.11 8.06
C GLY A 75 -17.58 -5.58 6.88
#